data_AF-A0A2J8PVT2-F1
#
_entry.id   AF-A0A2J8PVT2-F1
#
_cell.length_a   1.000
_cell.length_b   1.000
_cell.length_c   1.000
_cell.angle_alpha   90.00
_cell.angle_beta   90.00
_cell.angle_gamma   90.00
#
_symmetry.space_group_name_H-M   'P 1'
#
loop_
_entity.id
_entity.type
_entity.pdbx_description
1 polymer ?
#
loop_
_entity_poly.entity_id
_entity_poly.type
_entity_poly.pdbx_seq_one_letter_code
_entity_poly.pdbx_strand_id
1 'polypeptide(L)'
;KRREEDEKRRRKEEEERRMKLEMEAKRKQEEEERKKREDDEKRIQAEVEAQLARQREEESQQQAVLEQERRDRELALRIAQSEAELISDEAQADLALRSLDSYPVTSKNDGTRPKMTPGPAVQATKAAAGTKKYDLSKWKYAELRDTINTSCDIELLAACREEFHRRLKVYHAW
;
A
#
# COMPACT_ATOMS: atom_id res chain seq x y z
N LYS A 1 -82.66 44.85 -10.73
CA LYS A 1 -81.66 45.92 -10.98
C LYS A 1 -80.63 46.09 -9.87
N ARG A 2 -80.83 46.85 -8.78
CA ARG A 2 -79.77 47.03 -7.74
C ARG A 2 -79.24 45.73 -7.11
N ARG A 3 -80.11 44.77 -6.77
CA ARG A 3 -79.70 43.47 -6.20
C ARG A 3 -78.93 42.59 -7.19
N GLU A 4 -79.27 42.61 -8.47
CA GLU A 4 -78.56 41.84 -9.52
C GLU A 4 -77.19 42.43 -9.86
N GLU A 5 -77.04 43.75 -9.75
CA GLU A 5 -75.74 44.42 -9.98
C GLU A 5 -74.75 44.10 -8.86
N ASP A 6 -75.20 44.10 -7.59
CA ASP A 6 -74.36 43.68 -6.45
C ASP A 6 -73.98 42.19 -6.53
N GLU A 7 -74.89 41.33 -6.97
CA GLU A 7 -74.63 39.89 -7.12
C GLU A 7 -73.65 39.61 -8.28
N LYS A 8 -73.75 40.36 -9.39
CA LYS A 8 -72.75 40.33 -10.47
C LYS A 8 -71.40 40.87 -10.03
N ARG A 9 -71.36 41.88 -9.16
CA ARG A 9 -70.12 42.44 -8.62
C ARG A 9 -69.41 41.43 -7.72
N ARG A 10 -70.15 40.75 -6.86
CA ARG A 10 -69.62 39.65 -6.02
C ARG A 10 -69.07 38.49 -6.82
N ARG A 11 -69.79 38.02 -7.86
CA ARG A 11 -69.28 36.96 -8.75
C ARG A 11 -67.98 37.35 -9.46
N LYS A 12 -67.89 38.58 -9.95
CA LYS A 12 -66.65 39.07 -10.59
C LYS A 12 -65.48 39.16 -9.62
N GLU A 13 -65.70 39.64 -8.40
CA GLU A 13 -64.66 39.69 -7.36
C GLU A 13 -64.21 38.28 -6.92
N GLU A 14 -65.12 37.31 -6.85
CA GLU A 14 -64.78 35.90 -6.56
C GLU A 14 -64.01 35.24 -7.72
N GLU A 15 -64.40 35.51 -8.97
CA GLU A 15 -63.69 35.04 -10.17
C GLU A 15 -62.29 35.67 -10.28
N GLU A 16 -62.14 36.98 -10.02
CA GLU A 16 -60.83 37.64 -9.98
C GLU A 16 -59.94 37.10 -8.87
N ARG A 17 -60.50 36.83 -7.67
CA ARG A 17 -59.74 36.19 -6.58
C ARG A 17 -59.32 34.77 -6.95
N ARG A 18 -60.19 33.98 -7.59
CA ARG A 18 -59.85 32.65 -8.09
C ARG A 18 -58.75 32.70 -9.14
N MET A 19 -58.88 33.57 -10.14
CA MET A 19 -57.89 33.71 -11.22
C MET A 19 -56.53 34.18 -10.69
N LYS A 20 -56.52 35.06 -9.67
CA LYS A 20 -55.28 35.51 -9.03
C LYS A 20 -54.57 34.38 -8.26
N LEU A 21 -55.32 33.58 -7.50
CA LEU A 21 -54.79 32.42 -6.79
C LEU A 21 -54.29 31.34 -7.75
N GLU A 22 -55.00 31.12 -8.85
CA GLU A 22 -54.59 30.17 -9.90
C GLU A 22 -53.29 30.61 -10.59
N MET A 23 -53.14 31.89 -10.90
CA MET A 23 -51.91 32.44 -11.48
C MET A 23 -50.73 32.36 -10.51
N GLU A 24 -50.94 32.60 -9.22
CA GLU A 24 -49.89 32.47 -8.19
C GLU A 24 -49.48 31.02 -7.96
N ALA A 25 -50.46 30.10 -7.90
CA ALA A 25 -50.20 28.67 -7.78
C ALA A 25 -49.45 28.12 -9.00
N LYS A 26 -49.83 28.54 -10.22
CA LYS A 26 -49.14 28.14 -11.45
C LYS A 26 -47.70 28.62 -11.50
N ARG A 27 -47.43 29.87 -11.09
CA ARG A 27 -46.06 30.39 -10.99
C ARG A 27 -45.22 29.62 -9.97
N LYS A 28 -45.82 29.28 -8.82
CA LYS A 28 -45.14 28.51 -7.78
C LYS A 28 -44.81 27.08 -8.25
N GLN A 29 -45.75 26.43 -8.93
CA GLN A 29 -45.55 25.08 -9.47
C GLN A 29 -44.45 25.04 -10.54
N GLU A 30 -44.40 26.04 -11.43
CA GLU A 30 -43.35 26.15 -12.46
C GLU A 30 -41.96 26.36 -11.85
N GLU A 31 -41.86 27.19 -10.80
CA GLU A 31 -40.60 27.43 -10.10
C GLU A 31 -40.11 26.20 -9.32
N GLU A 32 -41.03 25.46 -8.68
CA GLU A 32 -40.72 24.19 -8.02
C GLU A 32 -40.28 23.11 -9.02
N GLU A 33 -40.92 23.00 -10.19
CA GLU A 33 -40.47 22.08 -11.25
C GLU A 33 -39.09 22.44 -11.78
N ARG A 34 -38.82 23.73 -12.03
CA ARG A 34 -37.50 24.18 -12.50
C ARG A 34 -36.42 23.86 -11.46
N LYS A 35 -36.70 24.16 -10.19
CA LYS A 35 -35.79 23.85 -9.09
C LYS A 35 -35.53 22.35 -8.95
N LYS A 36 -36.57 21.52 -9.09
CA LYS A 36 -36.43 20.07 -8.99
C LYS A 36 -35.54 19.50 -10.10
N ARG A 37 -35.67 20.00 -11.33
CA ARG A 37 -34.81 19.60 -12.46
C ARG A 37 -33.35 19.99 -12.23
N GLU A 38 -33.11 21.22 -11.76
CA GLU A 38 -31.75 21.67 -11.42
C GLU A 38 -31.12 20.83 -10.29
N ASP A 39 -31.88 20.45 -9.27
CA ASP A 39 -31.37 19.63 -8.16
C ASP A 39 -31.09 18.19 -8.61
N ASP A 40 -31.92 17.60 -9.47
CA ASP A 40 -31.68 16.28 -10.05
C ASP A 40 -30.46 16.29 -10.99
N GLU A 41 -30.30 17.32 -11.83
CA GLU A 41 -29.11 17.50 -12.69
C GLU A 41 -27.84 17.69 -11.85
N LYS A 42 -27.89 18.51 -10.80
CA LYS A 42 -26.75 18.67 -9.87
C LYS A 42 -26.39 17.36 -9.17
N ARG A 43 -27.39 16.56 -8.78
CA ARG A 43 -27.14 15.25 -8.16
C ARG A 43 -26.45 14.30 -9.13
N ILE A 44 -26.92 14.23 -10.37
CA ILE A 44 -26.29 13.40 -11.41
C ILE A 44 -24.86 13.89 -11.70
N GLN A 45 -24.66 15.19 -11.83
CA GLN A 45 -23.34 15.77 -12.08
C GLN A 45 -22.35 15.46 -10.95
N ALA A 46 -22.79 15.61 -9.70
CA ALA A 46 -21.98 15.29 -8.53
C ALA A 46 -21.63 13.79 -8.45
N GLU A 47 -22.57 12.91 -8.82
CA GLU A 47 -22.32 11.47 -8.86
C GLU A 47 -21.31 11.09 -9.96
N VAL A 48 -21.42 11.68 -11.15
CA VAL A 48 -20.45 11.47 -12.24
C VAL A 48 -19.06 11.97 -11.85
N GLU A 49 -18.97 13.15 -11.24
CA GLU A 49 -17.70 13.70 -10.77
C GLU A 49 -17.07 12.83 -9.68
N ALA A 50 -17.87 12.33 -8.73
CA ALA A 50 -17.40 11.42 -7.69
C ALA A 50 -16.92 10.08 -8.27
N GLN A 51 -17.58 9.53 -9.28
CA GLN A 51 -17.13 8.32 -9.96
C GLN A 51 -15.80 8.55 -10.70
N LEU A 52 -15.67 9.69 -11.39
CA LEU A 52 -14.44 10.03 -12.10
C LEU A 52 -13.27 10.26 -11.13
N ALA A 53 -13.53 10.89 -9.97
CA ALA A 53 -12.53 11.06 -8.93
C ALA A 53 -12.04 9.71 -8.39
N ARG A 54 -12.96 8.79 -8.09
CA ARG A 54 -12.61 7.43 -7.65
C ARG A 54 -11.76 6.68 -8.68
N GLN A 55 -12.14 6.74 -9.96
CA GLN A 55 -11.34 6.10 -11.03
C GLN A 55 -9.92 6.67 -11.11
N ARG A 56 -9.76 7.99 -11.00
CA ARG A 56 -8.43 8.63 -10.99
C ARG A 56 -7.60 8.22 -9.78
N GLU A 57 -8.21 8.11 -8.60
CA GLU A 57 -7.53 7.63 -7.40
C GLU A 57 -7.09 6.17 -7.55
N GLU A 58 -7.95 5.30 -8.07
CA GLU A 58 -7.63 3.90 -8.35
C GLU A 58 -6.49 3.77 -9.37
N GLU A 59 -6.54 4.52 -10.49
CA GLU A 59 -5.46 4.55 -11.48
C GLU A 59 -4.14 5.03 -10.88
N SER A 60 -4.17 6.09 -10.06
CA SER A 60 -2.99 6.59 -9.36
C SER A 60 -2.41 5.55 -8.41
N GLN A 61 -3.25 4.84 -7.65
CA GLN A 61 -2.82 3.77 -6.75
C GLN A 61 -2.21 2.60 -7.53
N GLN A 62 -2.85 2.18 -8.62
CA GLN A 62 -2.33 1.12 -9.49
C GLN A 62 -0.97 1.48 -10.08
N GLN A 63 -0.81 2.73 -10.56
CA GLN A 63 0.47 3.21 -11.08
C GLN A 63 1.56 3.20 -10.00
N ALA A 64 1.23 3.62 -8.77
CA ALA A 64 2.18 3.61 -7.65
C ALA A 64 2.63 2.19 -7.28
N VAL A 65 1.70 1.22 -7.25
CA VAL A 65 2.00 -0.19 -6.98
C VAL A 65 2.90 -0.76 -8.08
N LEU A 66 2.58 -0.54 -9.35
CA LEU A 66 3.41 -1.03 -10.46
C LEU A 66 4.82 -0.43 -10.44
N GLU A 67 4.96 0.84 -10.07
CA GLU A 67 6.27 1.47 -9.93
C GLU A 67 7.05 0.89 -8.74
N GLN A 68 6.37 0.61 -7.62
CA GLN A 68 6.97 -0.09 -6.49
C GLN A 68 7.43 -1.49 -6.89
N GLU A 69 6.59 -2.30 -7.53
CA GLU A 69 6.94 -3.63 -8.02
C GLU A 69 8.11 -3.59 -9.00
N ARG A 70 8.20 -2.56 -9.85
CA ARG A 70 9.34 -2.37 -10.74
C ARG A 70 10.64 -2.15 -9.96
N ARG A 71 10.61 -1.29 -8.94
CA ARG A 71 11.77 -1.04 -8.06
C ARG A 71 12.15 -2.31 -7.30
N ASP A 72 11.17 -3.00 -6.72
CA ASP A 72 11.39 -4.23 -5.94
C ASP A 72 11.94 -5.35 -6.83
N ARG A 73 11.48 -5.48 -8.08
CA ARG A 73 12.03 -6.42 -9.05
C ARG A 73 13.48 -6.12 -9.40
N GLU A 74 13.83 -4.85 -9.61
CA GLU A 74 15.23 -4.46 -9.86
C GLU A 74 16.11 -4.78 -8.65
N LEU A 75 15.65 -4.45 -7.44
CA LEU A 75 16.34 -4.77 -6.19
C LEU A 75 16.53 -6.27 -6.02
N ALA A 76 15.49 -7.07 -6.27
CA ALA A 76 15.55 -8.52 -6.22
C ALA A 76 16.58 -9.09 -7.21
N LEU A 77 16.67 -8.56 -8.43
CA LEU A 77 17.68 -8.96 -9.41
C LEU A 77 19.09 -8.61 -8.95
N ARG A 78 19.30 -7.43 -8.36
CA ARG A 78 20.61 -7.04 -7.81
C ARG A 78 21.01 -7.92 -6.64
N ILE A 79 20.09 -8.21 -5.72
CA ILE A 79 20.32 -9.13 -4.61
C ILE A 79 20.67 -10.52 -5.14
N ALA A 80 19.91 -11.04 -6.11
CA ALA A 80 20.19 -12.35 -6.72
C ALA A 80 21.55 -12.39 -7.43
N GLN A 81 21.97 -11.32 -8.11
CA GLN A 81 23.29 -11.22 -8.73
C GLN A 81 24.39 -11.16 -7.68
N SER A 82 24.26 -10.32 -6.66
CA SER A 82 25.24 -10.24 -5.58
C SER A 82 25.31 -11.53 -4.77
N GLU A 83 24.19 -12.22 -4.51
CA GLU A 83 24.19 -13.55 -3.89
C GLU A 83 24.81 -14.60 -4.80
N ALA A 84 24.58 -14.55 -6.13
CA ALA A 84 25.22 -15.46 -7.07
C ALA A 84 26.74 -15.22 -7.19
N GLU A 85 27.19 -13.96 -7.14
CA GLU A 85 28.62 -13.61 -7.07
C GLU A 85 29.23 -14.07 -5.74
N LEU A 86 28.54 -13.86 -4.62
CA LEU A 86 28.99 -14.35 -3.30
C LEU A 86 29.07 -15.89 -3.28
N ILE A 87 28.07 -16.59 -3.83
CA ILE A 87 28.07 -18.06 -3.94
C ILE A 87 29.16 -18.55 -4.91
N SER A 88 29.45 -17.83 -6.00
CA SER A 88 30.53 -18.19 -6.92
C SER A 88 31.91 -18.01 -6.27
N ASP A 89 32.11 -16.93 -5.51
CA ASP A 89 33.35 -16.71 -4.76
C ASP A 89 33.50 -17.74 -3.63
N GLU A 90 32.42 -18.09 -2.92
CA GLU A 90 32.42 -19.13 -1.89
C GLU A 90 32.65 -20.53 -2.49
N ALA A 91 32.05 -20.85 -3.64
CA ALA A 91 32.26 -22.13 -4.33
C ALA A 91 33.68 -22.25 -4.91
N GLN A 92 34.29 -21.14 -5.35
CA GLN A 92 35.71 -21.11 -5.73
C GLN A 92 36.63 -21.17 -4.50
N ALA A 93 36.26 -20.55 -3.38
CA ALA A 93 36.98 -20.67 -2.11
C ALA A 93 36.92 -22.10 -1.55
N ASP A 94 35.78 -22.79 -1.67
CA ASP A 94 35.59 -24.19 -1.24
C ASP A 94 36.34 -25.18 -2.15
N LEU A 95 36.45 -24.87 -3.46
CA LEU A 95 37.32 -25.61 -4.39
C LEU A 95 38.82 -25.38 -4.09
N ALA A 96 39.20 -24.15 -3.74
CA ALA A 96 40.58 -23.79 -3.38
C ALA A 96 41.01 -24.43 -2.04
N LEU A 97 40.10 -24.53 -1.07
CA LEU A 97 40.33 -25.21 0.21
C LEU A 97 40.52 -26.72 0.06
N ARG A 98 39.86 -27.37 -0.91
CA ARG A 98 40.07 -28.80 -1.20
C ARG A 98 41.34 -29.10 -2.00
N SER A 99 41.93 -28.09 -2.65
CA SER A 99 43.18 -28.25 -3.41
C SER A 99 44.45 -28.03 -2.56
N LEU A 100 44.33 -27.64 -1.29
CA LEU A 100 45.47 -27.22 -0.44
C LEU A 100 46.08 -28.33 0.43
N ASP A 101 45.83 -29.62 0.13
CA ASP A 101 46.43 -30.76 0.86
C ASP A 101 47.53 -31.48 0.05
N SER A 102 48.33 -30.72 -0.70
CA SER A 102 49.55 -31.23 -1.32
C SER A 102 50.61 -30.13 -1.46
N TYR A 103 51.48 -30.01 -0.44
CA TYR A 103 52.68 -29.16 -0.44
C TYR A 103 53.86 -29.96 -1.05
N PRO A 104 54.90 -29.35 -1.68
CA PRO A 104 55.89 -28.55 -0.93
C PRO A 104 56.50 -27.29 -1.63
N VAL A 105 56.79 -26.30 -0.77
CA VAL A 105 57.91 -25.32 -0.72
C VAL A 105 58.79 -25.07 -1.98
N THR A 106 58.93 -23.80 -2.41
CA THR A 106 60.22 -23.05 -2.49
C THR A 106 60.07 -21.62 -3.09
N SER A 107 60.81 -20.67 -2.50
CA SER A 107 61.49 -19.47 -3.06
C SER A 107 60.79 -18.36 -3.89
N LYS A 108 60.89 -17.14 -3.32
CA LYS A 108 61.37 -15.85 -3.91
C LYS A 108 60.74 -15.32 -5.22
N ASN A 109 60.09 -14.14 -5.17
CA ASN A 109 60.63 -12.82 -5.56
C ASN A 109 59.52 -11.82 -5.97
N ASP A 110 59.66 -10.59 -5.46
CA ASP A 110 59.30 -9.24 -5.95
C ASP A 110 58.27 -9.01 -7.09
N GLY A 111 57.38 -8.02 -6.95
CA GLY A 111 56.56 -7.51 -8.07
C GLY A 111 55.38 -6.59 -7.76
N THR A 112 55.65 -5.35 -7.32
CA THR A 112 54.90 -4.08 -7.53
C THR A 112 53.47 -4.09 -8.13
N ARG A 113 52.47 -3.55 -7.39
CA ARG A 113 51.42 -2.65 -7.94
C ARG A 113 50.57 -1.94 -6.84
N PRO A 114 50.29 -0.62 -6.95
CA PRO A 114 49.55 0.13 -5.92
C PRO A 114 48.07 0.42 -6.27
N LYS A 115 47.27 0.73 -5.23
CA LYS A 115 45.89 1.28 -5.21
C LYS A 115 44.79 0.30 -5.67
N MET A 116 43.66 0.15 -4.99
CA MET A 116 42.78 1.19 -4.44
C MET A 116 42.09 0.73 -3.14
N THR A 117 41.98 1.64 -2.19
CA THR A 117 41.09 1.52 -1.02
C THR A 117 39.63 1.62 -1.50
N PRO A 118 38.76 0.63 -1.23
CA PRO A 118 37.32 0.88 -1.26
C PRO A 118 36.99 1.80 -0.09
N GLY A 119 36.32 2.93 -0.36
CA GLY A 119 35.66 3.72 0.69
C GLY A 119 34.68 2.84 1.48
N PRO A 120 34.19 3.29 2.65
CA PRO A 120 33.37 2.47 3.52
C PRO A 120 32.11 2.05 2.76
N ALA A 121 32.10 0.79 2.31
CA ALA A 121 30.89 0.13 1.89
C ALA A 121 29.93 0.27 3.06
N VAL A 122 28.82 0.98 2.84
CA VAL A 122 27.70 1.01 3.76
C VAL A 122 27.31 -0.46 3.89
N GLN A 123 27.74 -1.05 5.00
CA GLN A 123 27.41 -2.40 5.37
C GLN A 123 25.89 -2.45 5.37
N ALA A 124 25.31 -3.05 4.32
CA ALA A 124 24.02 -3.66 4.43
C ALA A 124 24.16 -4.58 5.64
N THR A 125 23.47 -4.21 6.71
CA THR A 125 23.47 -4.86 8.02
C THR A 125 22.90 -6.26 7.87
N LYS A 126 23.71 -7.18 7.35
CA LYS A 126 23.49 -8.62 7.35
C LYS A 126 24.73 -9.33 7.91
N ALA A 127 25.47 -8.64 8.77
CA ALA A 127 26.51 -9.19 9.63
C ALA A 127 26.15 -8.89 11.10
N ALA A 128 25.00 -9.40 11.54
CA ALA A 128 24.69 -9.60 12.96
C ALA A 128 24.11 -11.00 13.23
N ALA A 129 24.27 -11.93 12.27
CA ALA A 129 24.02 -13.35 12.50
C ALA A 129 25.20 -13.93 13.29
N GLY A 130 25.25 -13.67 14.60
CA GLY A 130 26.36 -14.14 15.43
C GLY A 130 26.11 -14.12 16.93
N THR A 131 25.23 -13.25 17.41
CA THR A 131 24.77 -13.32 18.81
C THR A 131 23.27 -13.47 18.78
N LYS A 132 22.77 -14.72 18.80
CA LYS A 132 21.38 -14.98 19.16
C LYS A 132 21.22 -14.48 20.59
N LYS A 133 20.88 -13.20 20.75
CA LYS A 133 20.61 -12.61 22.07
C LYS A 133 19.48 -13.37 22.78
N TYR A 134 18.59 -13.96 21.98
CA TYR A 134 17.48 -14.78 22.43
C TYR A 134 17.56 -16.16 21.80
N ASP A 135 17.84 -17.18 22.61
CA ASP A 135 17.66 -18.59 22.22
C ASP A 135 16.26 -19.06 22.63
N LEU A 136 15.34 -19.12 21.67
CA LEU A 136 13.96 -19.55 21.89
C LEU A 136 13.73 -21.01 21.45
N SER A 137 14.78 -21.78 21.19
CA SER A 137 14.66 -23.13 20.62
C SER A 137 13.87 -24.08 21.53
N LYS A 138 13.81 -23.82 22.85
CA LYS A 138 13.04 -24.61 23.85
C LYS A 138 11.64 -24.07 24.18
N TRP A 139 11.26 -22.91 23.64
CA TRP A 139 10.01 -22.24 24.01
C TRP A 139 8.78 -22.96 23.46
N LYS A 140 7.67 -22.97 24.20
CA LYS A 140 6.41 -23.55 23.72
C LYS A 140 5.69 -22.60 22.79
N TYR A 141 4.82 -23.15 21.93
CA TYR A 141 4.00 -22.33 21.03
C TYR A 141 3.15 -21.30 21.77
N ALA A 142 2.60 -21.66 22.93
CA ALA A 142 1.84 -20.74 23.76
C ALA A 142 2.68 -19.53 24.22
N GLU A 143 3.94 -19.76 24.63
CA GLU A 143 4.85 -18.71 25.10
C GLU A 143 5.28 -17.79 23.96
N LEU A 144 5.55 -18.34 22.78
CA LEU A 144 5.86 -17.55 21.59
C LEU A 144 4.67 -16.68 21.17
N ARG A 145 3.45 -17.26 21.16
CA ARG A 145 2.22 -16.54 20.80
C ARG A 145 1.91 -15.44 21.81
N ASP A 146 2.03 -15.73 23.10
CA ASP A 146 1.79 -14.76 24.16
C ASP A 146 2.74 -13.58 24.04
N THR A 147 4.05 -13.85 23.92
CA THR A 147 5.09 -12.82 23.76
C THR A 147 4.85 -11.96 22.53
N ILE A 148 4.39 -12.53 21.41
CA ILE A 148 4.05 -11.75 20.21
C ILE A 148 2.89 -10.78 20.44
N ASN A 149 1.93 -11.16 21.29
CA ASN A 149 0.73 -10.35 21.54
C ASN A 149 0.90 -9.35 22.70
N THR A 150 1.83 -9.60 23.62
CA THR A 150 1.98 -8.82 24.86
C THR A 150 3.30 -8.03 24.95
N SER A 151 4.35 -8.43 24.23
CA SER A 151 5.65 -7.73 24.26
C SER A 151 5.77 -6.66 23.17
N CYS A 152 6.56 -5.63 23.45
CA CYS A 152 6.92 -4.57 22.48
C CYS A 152 8.43 -4.51 22.18
N ASP A 153 9.20 -5.51 22.63
CA ASP A 153 10.63 -5.60 22.32
C ASP A 153 10.82 -6.06 20.87
N ILE A 154 11.30 -5.14 20.03
CA ILE A 154 11.48 -5.35 18.59
C ILE A 154 12.47 -6.50 18.30
N GLU A 155 13.54 -6.65 19.10
CA GLU A 155 14.53 -7.71 18.90
C GLU A 155 13.98 -9.07 19.33
N LEU A 156 13.23 -9.11 20.44
CA LEU A 156 12.58 -10.33 20.93
C LEU A 156 11.48 -10.80 19.96
N LEU A 157 10.66 -9.88 19.45
CA LEU A 157 9.60 -10.18 18.48
C LEU A 157 10.17 -10.72 17.16
N ALA A 158 11.30 -10.16 16.70
CA ALA A 158 12.00 -10.68 15.52
C ALA A 158 12.48 -12.13 15.76
N ALA A 159 13.09 -12.41 16.90
CA ALA A 159 13.51 -13.76 17.28
C ALA A 159 12.32 -14.74 17.40
N CYS A 160 11.19 -14.31 17.97
CA CYS A 160 9.97 -15.13 18.08
C CYS A 160 9.40 -15.49 16.70
N ARG A 161 9.40 -14.54 15.75
CA ARG A 161 8.94 -14.78 14.37
C ARG A 161 9.87 -15.73 13.61
N GLU A 162 11.18 -15.58 13.79
CA GLU A 162 12.19 -16.45 13.17
C GLU A 162 12.07 -17.91 13.64
N GLU A 163 11.92 -18.13 14.96
CA GLU A 163 11.76 -19.49 15.51
C GLU A 163 10.42 -20.13 15.10
N PHE A 164 9.35 -19.33 14.94
CA PHE A 164 8.09 -19.82 14.39
C PHE A 164 8.26 -20.32 12.95
N HIS A 165 8.90 -19.52 12.08
CA HIS A 165 9.16 -19.92 10.70
C HIS A 165 10.12 -21.11 10.60
N ARG A 166 11.13 -21.20 11.48
CA ARG A 166 12.05 -22.35 11.54
C ARG A 166 11.31 -23.65 11.83
N ARG A 167 10.37 -23.65 12.80
CA ARG A 167 9.56 -24.82 13.12
C ARG A 167 8.62 -25.19 11.98
N LEU A 168 7.94 -24.21 11.37
CA LEU A 168 7.07 -24.46 10.22
C LEU A 168 7.83 -25.05 9.02
N LYS A 169 9.04 -24.57 8.73
CA LYS A 169 9.88 -25.13 7.65
C LYS A 169 10.18 -26.61 7.86
N VAL A 170 10.44 -27.04 9.10
CA VAL A 170 10.65 -28.46 9.41
C VAL A 170 9.37 -29.27 9.24
N TYR A 171 8.22 -28.75 9.68
CA TYR A 171 6.92 -29.41 9.47
C TYR A 171 6.52 -29.52 8.00
N HIS A 172 6.92 -28.57 7.15
CA HIS A 172 6.64 -28.62 5.71
C HIS A 172 7.60 -29.53 4.94
N ALA A 173 8.79 -29.79 5.49
CA ALA A 173 9.80 -30.66 4.90
C ALA A 173 9.66 -32.14 5.32
N TRP A 174 8.72 -32.44 6.24
CA TRP A 174 8.43 -33.78 6.76
C TRP A 174 7.06 -34.24 6.27
#